data_AF-A0A975PKM8-F1
#
_entry.id   AF-A0A975PKM8-F1
#
_cell.length_a   1.000
_cell.length_b   1.000
_cell.length_c   1.000
_cell.angle_alpha   90.00
_cell.angle_beta   90.00
_cell.angle_gamma   90.00
#
_symmetry.space_group_name_H-M   'P 1'
#
loop_
_entity.id
_entity.type
_entity.pdbx_description
1 polymer ?
#
loop_
_entity_poly.entity_id
_entity_poly.type
_entity_poly.pdbx_seq_one_letter_code
_entity_poly.pdbx_strand_id
1 'polypeptide(L)'
;MNRINIGEHQIDIETLNNKNLKIIFSSFTDEINTHVKVRLNNQDIQELIETLEPFNTKDVKKEGKAYCEDMSTFKDGVERTLTLSGRKGDLSLRLDAYTPEEYDDNWIVLTPSKLSKLIGLLYGYLY
;
A
#
# COMPACT_ATOMS: atom_id res chain seq x y z
N MET A 1 15.83 -0.58 -2.70
CA MET A 1 14.54 -1.24 -2.97
C MET A 1 14.37 -2.30 -1.90
N ASN A 2 13.30 -2.24 -1.11
CA ASN A 2 12.95 -3.27 -0.13
C ASN A 2 11.81 -4.13 -0.68
N ARG A 3 11.72 -5.38 -0.24
CA ARG A 3 10.78 -6.36 -0.75
C ARG A 3 10.16 -7.14 0.41
N ILE A 4 8.85 -7.31 0.35
CA ILE A 4 8.05 -8.11 1.30
C ILE A 4 7.37 -9.21 0.49
N ASN A 5 7.44 -10.45 0.97
CA ASN A 5 6.79 -11.60 0.34
C ASN A 5 5.55 -11.99 1.15
N ILE A 6 4.40 -12.11 0.50
CA ILE A 6 3.09 -12.34 1.12
C ILE A 6 2.41 -13.50 0.40
N GLY A 7 2.67 -14.72 0.85
CA GLY A 7 2.25 -15.92 0.15
C GLY A 7 2.80 -15.94 -1.28
N GLU A 8 1.91 -15.91 -2.27
CA GLU A 8 2.27 -15.83 -3.71
C GLU A 8 2.45 -14.39 -4.22
N HIS A 9 2.17 -13.40 -3.38
CA HIS A 9 2.32 -11.99 -3.72
C HIS A 9 3.63 -11.42 -3.19
N GLN A 10 4.04 -10.29 -3.77
CA GLN A 10 5.22 -9.53 -3.39
C GLN A 10 4.89 -8.03 -3.44
N ILE A 11 5.35 -7.29 -2.44
CA ILE A 11 5.30 -5.82 -2.41
C ILE A 11 6.73 -5.30 -2.45
N ASP A 12 7.07 -4.53 -3.49
CA ASP A 12 8.34 -3.80 -3.57
C ASP A 12 8.16 -2.35 -3.17
N ILE A 13 9.15 -1.82 -2.47
CA ILE A 13 9.17 -0.45 -1.95
C ILE A 13 10.41 0.27 -2.47
N GLU A 14 10.18 1.40 -3.13
CA GLU A 14 11.20 2.25 -3.74
C GLU A 14 11.09 3.70 -3.23
N THR A 15 12.21 4.27 -2.79
CA THR A 15 12.29 5.69 -2.42
C THR A 15 12.56 6.53 -3.66
N LEU A 16 11.78 7.59 -3.83
CA LEU A 16 11.97 8.56 -4.92
C LEU A 16 12.67 9.83 -4.41
N ASN A 17 13.30 10.58 -5.32
CA ASN A 17 14.15 11.76 -5.01
C ASN A 17 13.50 12.82 -4.09
N ASN A 18 12.17 12.91 -4.06
CA ASN A 18 11.43 13.89 -3.26
C ASN A 18 10.93 13.34 -1.91
N LYS A 19 11.53 12.26 -1.39
CA LYS A 19 11.06 11.52 -0.19
C LYS A 19 9.66 10.93 -0.34
N ASN A 20 9.15 10.87 -1.57
CA ASN A 20 7.96 10.10 -1.87
C ASN A 20 8.34 8.62 -1.89
N LEU A 21 7.39 7.77 -1.52
CA LEU A 21 7.57 6.33 -1.50
C LEU A 21 6.68 5.70 -2.59
N LYS A 22 7.28 4.91 -3.47
CA LYS A 22 6.55 4.11 -4.44
C LYS A 22 6.37 2.71 -3.86
N ILE A 23 5.12 2.26 -3.77
CA ILE A 23 4.75 0.89 -3.39
C ILE A 23 4.29 0.19 -4.66
N ILE A 24 4.89 -0.96 -4.98
CA ILE A 24 4.64 -1.73 -6.19
C ILE A 24 4.13 -3.10 -5.77
N PHE A 25 2.99 -3.51 -6.32
CA PHE A 25 2.38 -4.81 -6.07
C PHE A 25 2.70 -5.73 -7.25
N SER A 26 3.39 -6.83 -7.01
CA SER A 26 3.55 -7.84 -8.06
C SER A 26 2.20 -8.33 -8.60
N SER A 27 2.10 -8.32 -9.94
CA SER A 27 0.94 -8.77 -10.69
C SER A 27 1.04 -10.26 -11.00
N PHE A 28 -0.08 -10.98 -10.95
CA PHE A 28 -0.12 -12.38 -11.39
C PHE A 28 -1.39 -12.82 -12.13
N THR A 29 -2.43 -11.99 -12.31
CA THR A 29 -3.75 -12.53 -12.71
C THR A 29 -4.33 -12.04 -14.04
N ASP A 30 -3.94 -10.87 -14.56
CA ASP A 30 -4.61 -10.29 -15.73
C ASP A 30 -3.59 -9.75 -16.75
N GLU A 31 -3.91 -9.83 -18.06
CA GLU A 31 -3.10 -9.22 -19.12
C GLU A 31 -2.96 -7.68 -18.93
N ILE A 32 -3.83 -7.08 -18.11
CA ILE A 32 -3.84 -5.65 -17.74
C ILE A 32 -4.20 -5.52 -16.24
N ASN A 33 -3.31 -4.95 -15.42
CA ASN A 33 -3.54 -4.75 -13.99
C ASN A 33 -4.30 -3.46 -13.70
N THR A 34 -5.63 -3.49 -13.80
CA THR A 34 -6.47 -2.38 -13.32
C THR A 34 -6.81 -2.52 -11.83
N HIS A 35 -6.64 -3.71 -11.25
CA HIS A 35 -6.80 -3.95 -9.83
C HIS A 35 -5.81 -5.00 -9.31
N VAL A 36 -5.26 -4.80 -8.12
CA VAL A 36 -4.47 -5.80 -7.41
C VAL A 36 -4.96 -5.89 -5.96
N LYS A 37 -5.11 -7.10 -5.44
CA LYS A 37 -5.56 -7.34 -4.07
C LYS A 37 -4.64 -8.32 -3.37
N VAL A 38 -4.14 -7.94 -2.21
CA VAL A 38 -3.28 -8.77 -1.35
C VAL A 38 -3.92 -8.88 0.03
N ARG A 39 -3.91 -10.09 0.60
CA ARG A 39 -4.31 -10.33 1.99
C ARG A 39 -3.09 -10.50 2.86
N LEU A 40 -3.05 -9.78 3.98
CA LEU A 40 -1.96 -9.69 4.92
C LEU A 40 -2.43 -10.23 6.28
N ASN A 41 -1.70 -11.21 6.82
CA ASN A 41 -1.89 -11.65 8.20
C ASN A 41 -1.09 -10.75 9.18
N ASN A 42 -1.18 -10.98 10.50
CA ASN A 42 -0.45 -10.19 11.50
C ASN A 42 1.06 -10.06 11.25
N GLN A 43 1.72 -11.15 10.85
CA GLN A 43 3.15 -11.14 10.56
C GLN A 43 3.45 -10.28 9.33
N ASP A 44 2.67 -10.44 8.27
CA ASP A 44 2.85 -9.64 7.05
C ASP A 44 2.57 -8.14 7.30
N ILE A 45 1.57 -7.81 8.13
CA ILE A 45 1.26 -6.43 8.54
C ILE A 45 2.45 -5.84 9.32
N GLN A 46 3.01 -6.59 10.27
CA GLN A 46 4.15 -6.16 11.06
C GLN A 46 5.37 -5.94 10.16
N GLU A 47 5.67 -6.87 9.26
CA GLU A 47 6.78 -6.75 8.31
C GLU A 47 6.60 -5.54 7.37
N LEU A 48 5.37 -5.28 6.91
CA LEU A 48 5.06 -4.10 6.12
C LEU A 48 5.31 -2.82 6.90
N ILE A 49 4.90 -2.74 8.16
CA ILE A 49 5.18 -1.57 9.03
C ILE A 49 6.68 -1.38 9.19
N GLU A 50 7.42 -2.42 9.58
CA GLU A 50 8.87 -2.37 9.80
C GLU A 50 9.63 -1.97 8.54
N THR A 51 9.12 -2.36 7.37
CA THR A 51 9.71 -1.98 6.08
C THR A 51 9.41 -0.53 5.72
N LEU A 52 8.22 -0.01 6.06
CA LEU A 52 7.79 1.36 5.73
C LEU A 52 8.34 2.41 6.69
N GLU A 53 8.50 2.08 7.97
CA GLU A 53 8.92 3.01 9.02
C GLU A 53 10.24 3.74 8.74
N PRO A 54 11.32 3.09 8.27
CA PRO A 54 12.58 3.76 7.97
C PRO A 54 12.48 4.86 6.90
N PHE A 55 11.47 4.79 6.02
CA PHE A 55 11.25 5.78 4.96
C PHE A 55 10.39 6.95 5.42
N ASN A 56 9.69 6.81 6.54
CA ASN A 56 8.77 7.81 7.01
C ASN A 56 9.48 8.92 7.78
N THR A 57 9.29 10.16 7.35
CA THR A 57 9.94 11.33 7.94
C THR A 57 9.00 12.19 8.80
N LYS A 58 7.82 11.66 9.15
CA LYS A 58 6.78 12.37 9.90
C LYS A 58 6.36 11.55 11.11
N ASP A 59 5.84 12.21 12.14
CA ASP A 59 5.25 11.49 13.26
C ASP A 59 4.08 10.61 12.80
N VAL A 60 3.99 9.41 13.37
CA VAL A 60 2.94 8.44 13.07
C VAL A 60 1.93 8.45 14.20
N LYS A 61 0.68 8.81 13.89
CA LYS A 61 -0.46 8.58 14.78
C LYS A 61 -0.96 7.16 14.60
N LYS A 62 -0.56 6.26 15.51
CA LYS A 62 -0.98 4.84 15.49
C LYS A 62 -2.47 4.75 15.81
N GLU A 63 -3.24 4.13 14.93
CA GLU A 63 -4.66 3.90 15.16
C GLU A 63 -4.87 2.68 16.07
N GLY A 64 -5.83 2.76 16.99
CA GLY A 64 -6.13 1.64 17.92
C GLY A 64 -7.12 0.61 17.37
N LYS A 65 -7.71 0.89 16.21
CA LYS A 65 -8.77 0.09 15.58
C LYS A 65 -8.55 0.02 14.06
N ALA A 66 -9.00 -1.08 13.46
CA ALA A 66 -9.00 -1.26 12.01
C ALA A 66 -10.11 -0.39 11.39
N TYR A 67 -9.74 0.47 10.44
CA TYR A 67 -10.66 1.31 9.68
C TYR A 67 -10.59 0.98 8.19
N CYS A 68 -11.75 0.93 7.54
CA CYS A 68 -11.79 0.92 6.09
C CYS A 68 -11.46 2.33 5.58
N GLU A 69 -10.38 2.48 4.82
CA GLU A 69 -9.90 3.79 4.41
C GLU A 69 -9.24 3.71 3.03
N ASP A 70 -9.49 4.74 2.23
CA ASP A 70 -8.93 4.89 0.89
C ASP A 70 -7.87 6.00 0.83
N MET A 71 -6.86 5.79 0.00
CA MET A 71 -5.82 6.77 -0.29
C MET A 71 -5.56 6.82 -1.80
N SER A 72 -6.05 7.87 -2.45
CA SER A 72 -5.85 8.08 -3.89
C SER A 72 -4.62 8.93 -4.19
N THR A 73 -3.95 8.67 -5.31
CA THR A 73 -2.92 9.55 -5.90
C THR A 73 -3.19 9.67 -7.40
N PHE A 74 -3.00 10.86 -7.96
CA PHE A 74 -3.16 11.09 -9.39
C PHE A 74 -1.80 11.41 -10.01
N LYS A 75 -1.39 10.63 -11.01
CA LYS A 75 -0.13 10.84 -11.73
C LYS A 75 -0.24 10.26 -13.14
N ASP A 76 0.31 10.97 -14.12
CA ASP A 76 0.41 10.53 -15.51
C ASP A 76 -0.95 10.13 -16.11
N GLY A 77 -2.01 10.90 -15.81
CA GLY A 77 -3.36 10.65 -16.32
C GLY A 77 -4.17 9.57 -15.58
N VAL A 78 -3.59 8.93 -14.57
CA VAL A 78 -4.22 7.79 -13.87
C VAL A 78 -4.37 8.05 -12.38
N GLU A 79 -5.58 7.83 -11.87
CA GLU A 79 -5.86 7.79 -10.43
C GLU A 79 -5.60 6.38 -9.90
N ARG A 80 -4.76 6.27 -8.87
CA ARG A 80 -4.47 5.03 -8.15
C ARG A 80 -4.99 5.15 -6.74
N THR A 81 -5.86 4.24 -6.33
CA THR A 81 -6.48 4.22 -5.00
C THR A 81 -6.04 2.99 -4.24
N LEU A 82 -5.37 3.21 -3.11
CA LEU A 82 -5.02 2.17 -2.15
C LEU A 82 -6.11 2.09 -1.08
N THR A 83 -6.82 0.98 -1.03
CA THR A 83 -7.87 0.67 -0.05
C THR A 83 -7.34 -0.29 1.01
N LEU A 84 -7.51 0.08 2.28
CA LEU A 84 -7.33 -0.81 3.43
C LEU A 84 -8.70 -1.23 3.93
N SER A 85 -8.92 -2.53 4.09
CA SER A 85 -10.18 -3.07 4.60
C SER A 85 -9.95 -4.39 5.35
N GLY A 86 -10.94 -4.85 6.12
CA GLY A 86 -10.86 -6.12 6.85
C GLY A 86 -10.97 -5.92 8.35
N ARG A 87 -10.20 -6.68 9.11
CA ARG A 87 -10.23 -6.69 10.59
C ARG A 87 -8.84 -6.90 11.16
N LYS A 88 -8.70 -6.75 12.49
CA LYS A 88 -7.42 -7.01 13.17
C LYS A 88 -6.90 -8.42 12.85
N GLY A 89 -5.63 -8.50 12.45
CA GLY A 89 -4.94 -9.71 12.02
C GLY A 89 -5.27 -10.23 10.62
N ASP A 90 -6.15 -9.55 9.89
CA ASP A 90 -6.58 -9.93 8.53
C ASP A 90 -6.91 -8.66 7.73
N LEU A 91 -5.87 -8.07 7.15
CA LEU A 91 -5.94 -6.87 6.32
C LEU A 91 -6.01 -7.26 4.84
N SER A 92 -6.99 -6.72 4.14
CA SER A 92 -7.02 -6.70 2.68
C SER A 92 -6.51 -5.35 2.19
N LEU A 93 -5.40 -5.36 1.47
CA LEU A 93 -4.82 -4.22 0.79
C LEU A 93 -5.14 -4.32 -0.70
N ARG A 94 -5.91 -3.37 -1.23
CA ARG A 94 -6.31 -3.35 -2.65
C ARG A 94 -5.80 -2.08 -3.31
N LEU A 95 -5.21 -2.21 -4.49
CA LEU A 95 -4.86 -1.10 -5.35
C LEU A 95 -5.77 -1.14 -6.58
N ASP A 96 -6.52 -0.07 -6.80
CA ASP A 96 -7.33 0.12 -8.01
C ASP A 96 -6.74 1.24 -8.85
N ALA A 97 -6.70 1.06 -10.17
CA ALA A 97 -6.29 2.07 -11.15
C ALA A 97 -7.50 2.51 -12.00
N TYR A 98 -7.78 3.81 -12.00
CA TYR A 98 -8.89 4.41 -12.74
C TYR A 98 -8.35 5.32 -13.84
N THR A 99 -8.68 4.97 -15.08
CA THR A 99 -8.29 5.72 -16.29
C THR A 99 -9.20 5.35 -17.47
N PRO A 100 -9.46 6.27 -18.41
CA PRO A 100 -10.23 6.00 -19.62
C PRO A 100 -9.47 5.20 -20.69
N GLU A 101 -8.15 5.02 -20.53
CA GLU A 101 -7.29 4.30 -21.48
C GLU A 101 -6.91 2.91 -20.95
N GLU A 102 -6.55 1.98 -21.83
CA GLU A 102 -5.93 0.72 -21.41
C GLU A 102 -4.63 1.01 -20.67
N TYR A 103 -4.55 0.56 -19.43
CA TYR A 103 -3.44 0.91 -18.55
C TYR A 103 -3.11 -0.27 -17.65
N ASP A 104 -1.89 -0.76 -17.77
CA ASP A 104 -1.36 -1.86 -16.97
C ASP A 104 -0.43 -1.27 -15.90
N ASP A 105 -0.94 -1.11 -14.68
CA ASP A 105 -0.13 -0.53 -13.63
C ASP A 105 -0.49 -1.00 -12.22
N ASN A 106 0.55 -1.28 -11.44
CA ASN A 106 0.44 -2.00 -10.19
C ASN A 106 1.16 -1.28 -9.04
N TRP A 107 1.36 0.03 -9.14
CA TRP A 107 2.02 0.81 -8.09
C TRP A 107 1.22 2.03 -7.65
N ILE A 108 1.60 2.60 -6.50
CA ILE A 108 1.12 3.89 -5.99
C ILE A 108 2.27 4.69 -5.40
N VAL A 109 2.28 6.02 -5.60
CA VAL A 109 3.28 6.93 -5.01
C VAL A 109 2.69 7.72 -3.86
N LEU A 110 3.17 7.45 -2.66
CA LEU A 110 2.76 8.13 -1.44
C LEU A 110 3.67 9.32 -1.13
N THR A 111 3.04 10.45 -0.82
CA THR A 111 3.74 11.57 -0.19
C THR A 111 4.09 11.21 1.27
N PRO A 112 5.03 11.91 1.92
CA PRO A 112 5.35 11.67 3.33
C PRO A 112 4.12 11.70 4.26
N SER A 113 3.13 12.56 3.98
CA SER A 113 1.88 12.59 4.75
C SER A 113 1.04 11.32 4.57
N LYS A 114 0.93 10.82 3.33
CA LYS A 114 0.17 9.60 3.04
C LYS A 114 0.89 8.36 3.57
N LEU A 115 2.22 8.33 3.53
CA LEU A 115 3.02 7.28 4.14
C LEU A 115 2.80 7.22 5.67
N SER A 116 2.90 8.35 6.37
CA SER A 116 2.60 8.42 7.81
C SER A 116 1.16 7.97 8.12
N LYS A 117 0.18 8.40 7.31
CA LYS A 117 -1.21 7.94 7.42
C LYS A 117 -1.34 6.42 7.24
N LEU A 118 -0.72 5.87 6.20
CA LEU A 118 -0.73 4.43 5.92
C LEU A 118 -0.17 3.64 7.11
N ILE A 119 1.02 4.00 7.60
CA ILE A 119 1.64 3.32 8.75
C ILE A 119 0.71 3.40 9.97
N GLY A 120 0.15 4.59 10.25
CA GLY A 120 -0.80 4.78 11.35
C GLY A 120 -2.03 3.88 11.26
N LEU A 121 -2.60 3.72 10.07
CA LEU A 121 -3.72 2.82 9.81
C LEU A 121 -3.33 1.35 9.97
N LEU A 122 -2.16 0.93 9.47
CA LEU A 122 -1.68 -0.46 9.59
C LEU A 122 -1.60 -0.91 11.05
N TYR A 123 -1.15 -0.04 11.96
CA TYR A 123 -1.17 -0.32 13.40
C TYR A 123 -2.57 -0.67 13.94
N GLY A 124 -3.63 -0.11 13.35
CA GLY A 124 -5.01 -0.44 13.70
C GLY A 124 -5.43 -1.86 13.36
N TYR A 125 -4.71 -2.50 12.44
CA TYR A 125 -4.92 -3.88 12.00
C TYR A 125 -4.03 -4.89 12.72
N LEU A 126 -3.05 -4.47 13.52
CA LEU A 126 -2.27 -5.38 14.37
C LEU A 126 -3.10 -5.89 15.56
N TYR A 127 -2.83 -7.14 15.97
CA TYR A 127 -3.38 -7.80 17.16
C TYR A 127 -2.36 -7.81 18.30
#